data_AF-A0A5B8RNN3-F1
#
_entry.id   AF-A0A5B8RNN3-F1
#
_cell.length_a   1.000
_cell.length_b   1.000
_cell.length_c   1.000
_cell.angle_alpha   90.00
_cell.angle_beta   90.00
_cell.angle_gamma   90.00
#
_symmetry.space_group_name_H-M   'P 1'
#
loop_
_entity.id
_entity.type
_entity.pdbx_description
1 polymer ?
#
loop_
_entity_poly.entity_id
_entity_poly.type
_entity_poly.pdbx_seq_one_letter_code
_entity_poly.pdbx_strand_id
1 'polypeptide(L)'
;NCLRCFPTQALNFTFKDAIKAVVRPKPGESYAVQFSRNIISGGVAGVMSLCFVYSLDYARTRLANDVKVAGKGRSKHQFNGLVDVYVKTFKSDGVAGLYRGFVISCLCVCIYRGFYFGLYDSLKPLLLGQGASIFVSFGLGYAVTMCSGLLTYPIDTIRRRMMMTS
;
A
#
# COMPACT_ATOMS: atom_id res chain seq x y z
N ASN A 1 10.02 13.02 -1.22
CA ASN A 1 9.68 11.74 -1.88
C ASN A 1 10.73 10.66 -1.62
N CYS A 2 12.02 10.97 -1.73
CA CYS A 2 13.14 10.03 -1.53
C CYS A 2 13.21 9.41 -0.12
N LEU A 3 12.83 10.17 0.92
CA LEU A 3 12.72 9.70 2.31
C LEU A 3 11.73 8.56 2.52
N ARG A 4 10.81 8.33 1.56
CA ARG A 4 9.92 7.17 1.58
C ARG A 4 10.50 6.00 0.80
N CYS A 5 11.17 6.26 -0.33
CA CYS A 5 11.79 5.23 -1.15
C CYS A 5 12.81 4.42 -0.35
N PHE A 6 13.64 5.08 0.47
CA PHE A 6 14.67 4.41 1.26
C PHE A 6 14.13 3.39 2.27
N PRO A 7 13.25 3.78 3.23
CA PRO A 7 12.69 2.82 4.18
C PRO A 7 11.74 1.83 3.51
N THR A 8 10.99 2.24 2.47
CA THR A 8 10.09 1.30 1.76
C THR A 8 10.88 0.24 1.00
N GLN A 9 12.02 0.58 0.38
CA GLN A 9 12.87 -0.40 -0.29
C GLN A 9 13.63 -1.28 0.71
N ALA A 10 14.16 -0.70 1.79
CA ALA A 10 14.83 -1.44 2.85
C ALA A 10 13.87 -2.47 3.49
N LEU A 11 12.67 -2.03 3.91
CA LEU A 11 11.65 -2.93 4.47
C LEU A 11 11.17 -3.96 3.45
N ASN A 12 11.00 -3.58 2.17
CA ASN A 12 10.68 -4.56 1.14
C ASN A 12 11.78 -5.61 0.99
N PHE A 13 13.06 -5.26 1.08
CA PHE A 13 14.15 -6.24 0.98
C PHE A 13 14.14 -7.20 2.17
N THR A 14 14.06 -6.66 3.40
CA THR A 14 14.05 -7.48 4.63
C THR A 14 12.80 -8.35 4.74
N PHE A 15 11.62 -7.83 4.41
CA PHE A 15 10.39 -8.62 4.47
C PHE A 15 10.26 -9.60 3.30
N LYS A 16 10.75 -9.27 2.10
CA LYS A 16 10.68 -10.19 0.95
C LYS A 16 11.56 -11.41 1.16
N ASP A 17 12.71 -11.27 1.81
CA ASP A 17 13.56 -12.40 2.18
C ASP A 17 12.95 -13.23 3.32
N ALA A 18 12.43 -12.60 4.37
CA ALA A 18 11.71 -13.29 5.45
C ALA A 18 10.48 -14.06 4.93
N ILE A 19 9.76 -13.50 3.96
CA ILE A 19 8.50 -14.07 3.46
C ILE A 19 8.75 -15.14 2.39
N LYS A 20 9.79 -14.99 1.56
CA LYS A 20 10.26 -16.09 0.71
C LYS A 20 10.77 -17.27 1.54
N ALA A 21 11.35 -17.03 2.71
CA ALA A 21 11.77 -18.10 3.62
C ALA A 21 10.59 -18.89 4.20
N VAL A 22 9.49 -18.20 4.56
CA VAL A 22 8.26 -18.83 5.10
C VAL A 22 7.38 -19.44 3.98
N VAL A 23 7.42 -18.85 2.78
CA VAL A 23 6.55 -19.22 1.65
C VAL A 23 7.37 -19.83 0.52
N ARG A 24 8.10 -20.91 0.84
CA ARG A 24 8.62 -21.80 -0.20
C ARG A 24 7.48 -22.61 -0.80
N PRO A 25 7.15 -22.45 -2.10
CA PRO A 25 6.17 -23.30 -2.76
C PRO A 25 6.71 -24.73 -2.82
N LYS A 26 5.91 -25.70 -2.38
CA LYS A 26 6.22 -27.13 -2.58
C LYS A 26 5.84 -27.51 -4.01
N PRO A 27 6.72 -28.18 -4.78
CA PRO A 27 6.38 -28.61 -6.13
C PRO A 27 5.28 -29.68 -6.07
N GLY A 28 4.09 -29.37 -6.64
CA GLY A 28 2.96 -30.30 -6.75
C GLY A 28 1.60 -29.81 -6.22
N GLU A 29 1.50 -28.62 -5.60
CA GLU A 29 0.23 -28.11 -5.07
C GLU A 29 -0.71 -27.54 -6.15
N SER A 30 -2.02 -27.74 -5.98
CA SER A 30 -3.06 -27.21 -6.85
C SER A 30 -2.99 -25.68 -6.98
N TYR A 31 -3.28 -25.15 -8.16
CA TYR A 31 -3.15 -23.72 -8.49
C TYR A 31 -3.86 -22.80 -7.48
N ALA A 32 -5.04 -23.21 -6.97
CA ALA A 32 -5.77 -22.46 -5.94
C ALA A 32 -5.04 -22.38 -4.58
N VAL A 33 -4.29 -23.42 -4.22
CA VAL A 33 -3.49 -23.46 -2.98
C VAL A 33 -2.25 -22.59 -3.11
N GLN A 34 -1.57 -22.63 -4.26
CA GLN A 34 -0.44 -21.74 -4.53
C GLN A 34 -0.88 -20.26 -4.57
N PHE A 35 -2.03 -19.99 -5.19
CA PHE A 35 -2.61 -18.65 -5.27
C PHE A 35 -2.98 -18.09 -3.89
N SER A 36 -3.73 -18.85 -3.09
CA SER A 36 -4.09 -18.44 -1.72
C SER A 36 -2.87 -18.25 -0.83
N ARG A 37 -1.85 -19.12 -0.95
CA ARG A 37 -0.59 -18.97 -0.22
C ARG A 37 0.18 -17.72 -0.64
N ASN A 38 0.19 -17.35 -1.92
CA ASN A 38 0.79 -16.11 -2.40
C ASN A 38 0.01 -14.86 -1.96
N ILE A 39 -1.31 -14.93 -1.87
CA ILE A 39 -2.14 -13.84 -1.32
C ILE A 39 -1.87 -13.68 0.17
N ILE A 40 -1.86 -14.76 0.95
CA ILE A 40 -1.63 -14.70 2.40
C ILE A 40 -0.22 -14.19 2.67
N SER A 41 0.80 -14.69 1.95
CA SER A 41 2.18 -14.24 2.12
C SER A 41 2.35 -12.77 1.75
N GLY A 42 1.78 -12.34 0.61
CA GLY A 42 1.78 -10.95 0.18
C GLY A 42 0.97 -10.04 1.10
N GLY A 43 -0.10 -10.55 1.68
CA GLY A 43 -0.94 -9.89 2.68
C GLY A 43 -0.16 -9.63 3.96
N VAL A 44 0.44 -10.68 4.56
CA VAL A 44 1.28 -10.57 5.76
C VAL A 44 2.49 -9.66 5.51
N ALA A 45 3.12 -9.75 4.33
CA ALA A 45 4.16 -8.81 3.90
C ALA A 45 3.68 -7.37 3.90
N GLY A 46 2.49 -7.16 3.32
CA GLY A 46 1.84 -5.87 3.21
C GLY A 46 1.55 -5.31 4.59
N VAL A 47 0.93 -6.08 5.48
CA VAL A 47 0.58 -5.68 6.84
C VAL A 47 1.84 -5.31 7.64
N MET A 48 2.87 -6.15 7.62
CA MET A 48 4.12 -5.86 8.34
C MET A 48 4.83 -4.61 7.81
N SER A 49 4.86 -4.43 6.49
CA SER A 49 5.40 -3.21 5.87
C SER A 49 4.54 -1.98 6.19
N LEU A 50 3.21 -2.12 6.14
CA LEU A 50 2.27 -1.07 6.52
C LEU A 50 2.46 -0.69 7.98
N CYS A 51 2.74 -1.59 8.92
CA CYS A 51 2.97 -1.20 10.32
C CYS A 51 4.04 -0.11 10.46
N PHE A 52 5.14 -0.20 9.69
CA PHE A 52 6.21 0.79 9.71
C PHE A 52 5.96 1.98 8.78
N VAL A 53 5.39 1.75 7.60
CA VAL A 53 5.19 2.82 6.59
C VAL A 53 3.95 3.66 6.89
N TYR A 54 2.93 3.10 7.53
CA TYR A 54 1.66 3.77 7.82
C TYR A 54 1.83 4.95 8.77
N SER A 55 2.67 4.82 9.80
CA SER A 55 3.00 5.90 10.72
C SER A 55 3.65 7.09 9.98
N LEU A 56 4.56 6.80 9.06
CA LEU A 56 5.23 7.80 8.21
C LEU A 56 4.28 8.44 7.20
N ASP A 57 3.40 7.65 6.58
CA ASP A 57 2.38 8.15 5.65
C ASP A 57 1.36 9.03 6.36
N TYR A 58 0.94 8.65 7.57
CA TYR A 58 0.07 9.44 8.43
C TYR A 58 0.71 10.80 8.76
N ALA A 59 1.94 10.80 9.27
CA ALA A 59 2.64 12.03 9.63
C ALA A 59 2.87 12.95 8.43
N ARG A 60 3.21 12.37 7.27
CA ARG A 60 3.33 13.12 6.01
C ARG A 60 2.00 13.72 5.55
N THR A 61 0.90 12.99 5.68
CA THR A 61 -0.43 13.43 5.24
C THR A 61 -0.92 14.60 6.07
N ARG A 62 -0.73 14.53 7.40
CA ARG A 62 -1.04 15.63 8.32
C ARG A 62 -0.18 16.87 8.03
N LEU A 63 1.13 16.68 7.84
CA LEU A 63 2.04 17.79 7.52
C LEU A 63 1.72 18.44 6.15
N ALA A 64 1.42 17.63 5.13
CA ALA A 64 1.04 18.15 3.82
C ALA A 64 -0.31 18.89 3.85
N ASN A 65 -1.24 18.48 4.71
CA ASN A 65 -2.50 19.20 4.91
C ASN A 65 -2.27 20.51 5.67
N ASP A 66 -1.43 20.50 6.70
CA ASP A 66 -1.07 21.70 7.49
C ASP A 66 -0.40 22.77 6.62
N VAL A 67 0.55 22.39 5.75
CA VAL A 67 1.17 23.32 4.78
C VAL A 67 0.13 23.94 3.85
N LYS A 68 -0.87 23.16 3.39
CA LYS A 68 -1.96 23.66 2.54
C LYS A 68 -2.89 24.62 3.26
N VAL A 69 -3.13 24.40 4.56
CA VAL A 69 -4.01 25.26 5.38
C VAL A 69 -3.28 26.56 5.75
N ALA A 70 -2.02 26.46 6.17
CA ALA A 70 -1.16 27.61 6.49
C ALA A 70 -0.93 28.52 5.27
N GLY A 71 -0.77 27.94 4.06
CA GLY A 71 -0.65 28.69 2.82
C GLY A 71 -1.90 29.45 2.39
N LYS A 72 -3.07 29.14 2.97
CA LYS A 72 -4.35 29.83 2.72
C LYS A 72 -4.66 30.94 3.73
N GLY A 73 -3.68 31.37 4.53
CA GLY A 73 -3.83 32.50 5.45
C GLY A 73 -4.69 32.21 6.69
N ARG A 74 -5.12 30.96 6.91
CA ARG A 74 -5.81 30.53 8.13
C ARG A 74 -4.82 29.76 9.02
N SER A 75 -4.27 30.48 9.99
CA SER A 75 -3.48 29.98 11.14
C SER A 75 -1.99 29.66 10.92
N LYS A 76 -1.23 29.90 12.00
CA LYS A 76 0.18 29.51 12.21
C LYS A 76 0.32 27.99 12.02
N HIS A 77 1.41 27.51 11.42
CA HIS A 77 1.70 26.09 11.22
C HIS A 77 1.31 25.26 12.47
N GLN A 78 0.41 24.30 12.32
CA GLN A 78 -0.03 23.45 13.42
C GLN A 78 1.08 22.46 13.82
N PHE A 79 2.02 22.16 12.91
CA PHE A 79 3.16 21.29 13.13
C PHE A 79 4.46 21.90 12.60
N ASN A 80 5.52 21.96 13.43
CA ASN A 80 6.84 22.46 13.00
C ASN A 80 7.69 21.42 12.24
N GLY A 81 7.20 20.18 12.11
CA GLY A 81 7.88 19.12 11.39
C GLY A 81 7.31 17.73 11.68
N LEU A 82 7.90 16.72 11.04
CA LEU A 82 7.48 15.30 11.15
C LEU A 82 7.49 14.81 12.61
N VAL A 83 8.53 15.14 13.38
CA VAL A 83 8.67 14.75 14.79
C VAL A 83 7.61 15.43 15.67
N ASP A 84 7.27 16.69 15.39
CA ASP A 84 6.23 17.43 16.12
C ASP A 84 4.83 16.84 15.86
N VAL A 85 4.57 16.34 14.64
CA VAL A 85 3.33 15.59 14.33
C VAL A 85 3.23 14.33 15.18
N TYR A 86 4.32 13.56 15.31
CA TYR A 86 4.33 12.36 16.15
C TYR A 86 4.08 12.69 17.61
N VAL A 87 4.83 13.64 18.18
CA VAL A 87 4.71 13.99 19.61
C VAL A 87 3.31 14.50 19.95
N LYS A 88 2.73 15.37 19.10
CA LYS A 88 1.38 15.91 19.32
C LYS A 88 0.30 14.84 19.17
N THR A 89 0.40 13.98 18.15
CA THR A 89 -0.57 12.89 17.93
C THR A 89 -0.50 11.87 19.06
N PHE A 90 0.71 11.55 19.54
CA PHE A 90 0.88 10.61 20.65
C PHE A 90 0.33 11.17 21.96
N LYS A 91 0.41 12.49 22.17
CA LYS A 91 -0.19 13.16 23.34
C LYS A 91 -1.72 13.30 23.26
N SER A 92 -2.30 13.45 22.07
CA SER A 92 -3.75 13.63 21.91
C SER A 92 -4.51 12.30 21.86
N ASP A 93 -4.11 11.41 20.95
CA ASP A 93 -4.86 10.20 20.57
C ASP A 93 -4.08 8.90 20.83
N GLY A 94 -2.82 9.01 21.30
CA GLY A 94 -1.95 7.88 21.57
C GLY A 94 -1.63 7.03 20.33
N VAL A 95 -1.30 5.76 20.57
CA VAL A 95 -0.99 4.77 19.52
C VAL A 95 -2.22 4.49 18.65
N ALA A 96 -3.42 4.53 19.21
CA ALA A 96 -4.66 4.29 18.48
C ALA A 96 -4.91 5.35 17.39
N GLY A 97 -4.56 6.62 17.64
CA GLY A 97 -4.63 7.69 16.64
C GLY A 97 -3.70 7.48 15.45
N LEU A 98 -2.48 6.99 15.69
CA LEU A 98 -1.48 6.73 14.64
C LEU A 98 -1.88 5.58 13.69
N TYR A 99 -2.61 4.59 14.18
CA TYR A 99 -3.05 3.43 13.39
C TYR A 99 -4.52 3.51 12.95
N ARG A 100 -5.18 4.67 13.13
CA ARG A 100 -6.57 4.87 12.72
C ARG A 100 -6.68 4.76 11.20
N GLY A 101 -7.43 3.77 10.71
CA GLY A 101 -7.54 3.43 9.27
C GLY A 101 -6.60 2.31 8.78
N PHE A 102 -5.84 1.68 9.66
CA PHE A 102 -4.97 0.55 9.33
C PHE A 102 -5.75 -0.65 8.75
N VAL A 103 -6.90 -0.99 9.33
CA VAL A 103 -7.75 -2.10 8.86
C VAL A 103 -8.27 -1.87 7.45
N ILE A 104 -8.81 -0.67 7.17
CA ILE A 104 -9.23 -0.31 5.81
C ILE A 104 -8.03 -0.30 4.86
N SER A 105 -6.85 0.05 5.35
CA SER A 105 -5.64 0.00 4.53
C SER A 105 -5.23 -1.41 4.15
N CYS A 106 -5.32 -2.35 5.07
CA CYS A 106 -5.10 -3.77 4.79
C CYS A 106 -6.14 -4.29 3.77
N LEU A 107 -7.42 -4.01 3.98
CA LEU A 107 -8.51 -4.37 3.06
C LEU A 107 -8.26 -3.85 1.64
N CYS A 108 -7.90 -2.58 1.51
CA CYS A 108 -7.62 -1.95 0.23
C CYS A 108 -6.41 -2.58 -0.49
N VAL A 109 -5.35 -2.98 0.24
CA VAL A 109 -4.21 -3.73 -0.36
C VAL A 109 -4.65 -5.13 -0.81
N CYS A 110 -5.46 -5.83 -0.02
CA CYS A 110 -5.99 -7.14 -0.38
C CYS A 110 -6.85 -7.07 -1.65
N ILE A 111 -7.76 -6.10 -1.72
CA ILE A 111 -8.64 -5.90 -2.88
C ILE A 111 -7.83 -5.52 -4.12
N TYR A 112 -6.88 -4.58 -3.99
CA TYR A 112 -5.99 -4.19 -5.08
C TYR A 112 -5.22 -5.40 -5.64
N ARG A 113 -4.62 -6.22 -4.77
CA ARG A 113 -3.90 -7.42 -5.21
C ARG A 113 -4.83 -8.47 -5.82
N GLY A 114 -6.01 -8.66 -5.24
CA GLY A 114 -7.02 -9.59 -5.77
C GLY A 114 -7.42 -9.23 -7.20
N PHE A 115 -7.77 -7.97 -7.44
CA PHE A 115 -8.09 -7.49 -8.79
C PHE A 115 -6.89 -7.53 -9.74
N TYR A 116 -5.71 -7.13 -9.26
CA TYR A 116 -4.50 -7.16 -10.07
C TYR A 116 -4.22 -8.59 -10.57
N PHE A 117 -4.19 -9.57 -9.67
CA PHE A 117 -3.96 -10.95 -10.08
C PHE A 117 -5.11 -11.52 -10.90
N GLY A 118 -6.37 -11.26 -10.53
CA GLY A 118 -7.53 -11.76 -11.27
C GLY A 118 -7.60 -11.24 -12.71
N LEU A 119 -7.36 -9.94 -12.91
CA LEU A 119 -7.29 -9.34 -14.24
C LEU A 119 -6.05 -9.82 -15.00
N TYR A 120 -4.90 -9.94 -14.33
CA TYR A 120 -3.68 -10.42 -14.96
C TYR A 120 -3.83 -11.88 -15.42
N ASP A 121 -4.37 -12.77 -14.59
CA ASP A 121 -4.57 -14.18 -14.93
C ASP A 121 -5.67 -14.39 -15.97
N SER A 122 -6.65 -13.49 -16.05
CA SER A 122 -7.69 -13.53 -17.11
C SER A 122 -7.18 -13.01 -18.46
N LEU A 123 -6.39 -11.93 -18.44
CA LEU A 123 -5.95 -11.25 -19.67
C LEU A 123 -4.65 -11.84 -20.22
N LYS A 124 -3.80 -12.42 -19.38
CA LYS A 124 -2.55 -13.07 -19.79
C LYS A 124 -2.78 -14.17 -20.84
N PRO A 125 -3.66 -15.17 -20.66
CA PRO A 125 -3.87 -16.21 -21.68
C PRO A 125 -4.54 -15.68 -22.96
N LEU A 126 -5.27 -14.55 -22.89
CA LEU A 126 -5.93 -13.93 -24.04
C LEU A 126 -4.97 -13.11 -24.92
N LEU A 127 -3.98 -12.45 -24.32
CA LEU A 127 -3.11 -11.48 -24.99
C LEU A 127 -1.64 -11.91 -25.12
N LEU A 128 -1.16 -12.80 -24.24
CA LEU A 128 0.20 -13.36 -24.29
C LEU A 128 0.17 -14.76 -24.89
N GLY A 129 0.04 -14.84 -26.23
CA GLY A 129 0.39 -16.03 -27.00
C GLY A 129 1.91 -16.28 -27.03
N GLN A 130 2.34 -17.48 -27.43
CA GLN A 130 3.76 -17.90 -27.54
C GLN A 130 4.54 -16.98 -28.50
N GLY A 131 5.04 -15.84 -28.01
CA GLY A 131 5.80 -14.86 -28.79
C GLY A 131 5.51 -13.38 -28.49
N ALA A 132 4.75 -13.05 -27.43
CA ALA A 132 4.39 -11.65 -27.20
C ALA A 132 5.59 -10.75 -26.89
N SER A 133 5.68 -9.64 -27.62
CA SER A 133 6.70 -8.61 -27.48
C SER A 133 6.65 -7.95 -26.09
N ILE A 134 7.79 -7.46 -25.59
CA ILE A 134 7.93 -6.77 -24.30
C ILE A 134 6.90 -5.63 -24.17
N PHE A 135 6.60 -4.94 -25.27
CA PHE A 135 5.60 -3.87 -25.33
C PHE A 135 4.18 -4.34 -25.00
N VAL A 136 3.79 -5.54 -25.43
CA VAL A 136 2.45 -6.10 -25.14
C VAL A 136 2.34 -6.47 -23.66
N SER A 137 3.40 -7.05 -23.09
CA SER A 137 3.47 -7.34 -21.65
C SER A 137 3.41 -6.06 -20.81
N PHE A 138 4.11 -5.00 -21.25
CA PHE A 138 4.07 -3.69 -20.60
C PHE A 138 2.68 -3.04 -20.71
N GLY A 139 2.06 -3.07 -21.88
CA GLY A 139 0.72 -2.53 -22.11
C GLY A 139 -0.34 -3.25 -21.27
N LEU A 140 -0.26 -4.58 -21.19
CA LEU A 140 -1.11 -5.40 -20.33
C LEU A 140 -0.93 -5.00 -18.85
N GLY A 141 0.32 -4.94 -18.37
CA GLY A 141 0.62 -4.55 -17.00
C GLY A 141 0.12 -3.14 -16.67
N TYR A 142 0.24 -2.20 -17.61
CA TYR A 142 -0.26 -0.84 -17.44
C TYR A 142 -1.79 -0.80 -17.38
N ALA A 143 -2.48 -1.46 -18.30
CA ALA A 143 -3.94 -1.53 -18.33
C ALA A 143 -4.50 -2.18 -17.05
N VAL A 144 -3.94 -3.31 -16.63
CA VAL A 144 -4.32 -4.00 -15.38
C VAL A 144 -4.13 -3.10 -14.16
N THR A 145 -3.02 -2.36 -14.12
CA THR A 145 -2.73 -1.43 -13.02
C THR A 145 -3.73 -0.27 -12.99
N MET A 146 -4.06 0.30 -14.16
CA MET A 146 -5.05 1.38 -14.27
C MET A 146 -6.44 0.89 -13.84
N CYS A 147 -6.91 -0.24 -14.35
CA CYS A 147 -8.21 -0.80 -13.98
C CYS A 147 -8.28 -1.15 -12.48
N SER A 148 -7.26 -1.82 -11.95
CA SER A 148 -7.19 -2.16 -10.51
C SER A 148 -7.16 -0.91 -9.63
N GLY A 149 -6.42 0.12 -10.05
CA GLY A 149 -6.35 1.40 -9.38
C GLY A 149 -7.68 2.15 -9.38
N LEU A 150 -8.39 2.19 -10.51
CA LEU A 150 -9.71 2.82 -10.62
C LEU A 150 -10.75 2.12 -9.75
N LEU A 151 -10.77 0.78 -9.74
CA LEU A 151 -11.68 0.00 -8.89
C LEU A 151 -11.40 0.19 -7.39
N THR A 152 -10.13 0.39 -7.03
CA THR A 152 -9.73 0.55 -5.62
C THR A 152 -9.85 2.00 -5.13
N TYR A 153 -9.95 2.96 -6.05
CA TYR A 153 -10.03 4.40 -5.77
C TYR A 153 -11.07 4.84 -4.72
N PRO A 154 -12.31 4.32 -4.69
CA PRO A 154 -13.28 4.69 -3.65
C PRO A 154 -12.80 4.27 -2.25
N ILE A 155 -12.19 3.10 -2.12
CA ILE A 155 -11.68 2.59 -0.84
C ILE A 155 -10.46 3.41 -0.40
N ASP A 156 -9.59 3.77 -1.35
CA ASP A 156 -8.49 4.69 -1.12
C ASP A 156 -8.95 6.06 -0.63
N THR A 157 -10.09 6.53 -1.15
CA THR A 157 -10.69 7.80 -0.72
C THR A 157 -11.17 7.71 0.73
N ILE A 158 -11.86 6.63 1.11
CA ILE A 158 -12.32 6.38 2.48
C ILE A 158 -11.12 6.29 3.44
N ARG A 159 -10.06 5.57 3.06
CA ARG A 159 -8.80 5.48 3.82
C ARG A 159 -8.26 6.88 4.14
N ARG A 160 -8.12 7.74 3.12
CA ARG A 160 -7.58 9.10 3.29
C ARG A 160 -8.50 9.99 4.12
N ARG A 161 -9.83 9.84 4.00
CA ARG A 161 -10.79 10.57 4.83
C ARG A 161 -10.63 10.21 6.30
N MET A 162 -10.53 8.92 6.64
CA MET A 162 -10.34 8.49 8.04
C MET A 162 -9.01 8.93 8.63
N MET A 163 -7.93 8.98 7.84
CA MET A 163 -6.64 9.53 8.29
C MET A 163 -6.69 11.03 8.62
N MET A 164 -7.71 11.74 8.11
CA MET A 164 -7.87 13.19 8.32
C MET A 164 -8.80 13.54 9.49
N THR A 165 -9.62 12.60 9.99
CA THR A 165 -10.61 12.82 11.08
C THR A 165 -9.99 12.74 12.49
N SER A 166 -8.87 13.44 12.72
CA SER A 166 -8.29 13.67 14.06
C SER A 166 -8.24 15.15 14.38
#